data_AF-A0A8I1U4K5-F1
#
_entry.id   AF-A0A8I1U4K5-F1
#
_cell.length_a   1.000
_cell.length_b   1.000
_cell.length_c   1.000
_cell.angle_alpha   90.00
_cell.angle_beta   90.00
_cell.angle_gamma   90.00
#
_symmetry.space_group_name_H-M   'P 1'
#
loop_
_entity.id
_entity.type
_entity.pdbx_description
1 polymer ?
#
loop_
_entity_poly.entity_id
_entity_poly.type
_entity_poly.pdbx_seq_one_letter_code
_entity_poly.pdbx_strand_id
1 'polypeptide(L)'
;MPEATVGRRRPIIKSLAFTNAEWAIVERRMTLSGQSFARHGREAILNGQIVVKRIAFDPSKLGAELARIGNNINQVARMANTESVATADDVRAVRAMVSEIQGLIEKAMKEV
;
A
#
# COMPACT_ATOMS: atom_id res chain seq x y z
N MET A 1 -16.08 -58.66 9.64
CA MET A 1 -15.78 -57.68 8.57
C MET A 1 -15.88 -56.29 9.18
N PRO A 2 -14.80 -55.51 9.35
CA PRO A 2 -14.93 -54.14 9.82
C PRO A 2 -15.25 -53.22 8.63
N GLU A 3 -16.33 -52.47 8.80
CA GLU A 3 -16.86 -51.47 7.89
C GLU A 3 -15.86 -50.33 7.75
N ALA A 4 -15.23 -50.21 6.58
CA ALA A 4 -14.31 -49.12 6.29
C ALA A 4 -15.09 -47.80 6.22
N THR A 5 -15.03 -47.01 7.29
CA THR A 5 -15.45 -45.61 7.26
C THR A 5 -14.56 -44.85 6.30
N VAL A 6 -14.99 -44.75 5.04
CA VAL A 6 -14.30 -43.96 4.02
C VAL A 6 -14.38 -42.49 4.44
N GLY A 7 -13.34 -42.01 5.12
CA GLY A 7 -13.23 -40.61 5.51
C GLY A 7 -13.29 -39.68 4.30
N ARG A 8 -13.78 -38.44 4.50
CA ARG A 8 -13.80 -37.43 3.42
C ARG A 8 -12.40 -37.24 2.87
N ARG A 9 -12.27 -37.26 1.53
CA ARG A 9 -11.03 -36.93 0.82
C ARG A 9 -10.45 -35.55 1.17
N ARG A 10 -11.30 -34.64 1.69
CA ARG A 10 -10.91 -33.29 2.14
C ARG A 10 -11.51 -33.02 3.54
N PRO A 11 -10.77 -33.33 4.62
CA PRO A 11 -11.30 -33.26 5.98
C PRO A 11 -11.32 -31.83 6.56
N ILE A 12 -10.47 -30.92 6.06
CA ILE A 12 -10.38 -29.55 6.58
C ILE A 12 -11.45 -28.68 5.91
N ILE A 13 -12.33 -28.10 6.74
CA ILE A 13 -13.39 -27.19 6.31
C ILE A 13 -13.12 -25.80 6.90
N LYS A 14 -13.26 -24.77 6.06
CA LYS A 14 -13.19 -23.35 6.43
C LYS A 14 -14.44 -22.65 5.91
N SER A 15 -15.06 -21.82 6.74
CA SER A 15 -16.25 -21.03 6.38
C SER A 15 -15.85 -19.61 5.99
N LEU A 16 -16.66 -18.98 5.15
CA LEU A 16 -16.54 -17.59 4.71
C LEU A 16 -17.92 -16.93 4.79
N ALA A 17 -17.95 -15.66 5.16
CA ALA A 17 -19.14 -14.82 5.10
C ALA A 17 -18.95 -13.78 4.01
N PHE A 18 -20.04 -13.42 3.33
CA PHE A 18 -20.05 -12.41 2.26
C PHE A 18 -21.20 -11.45 2.51
N THR A 19 -20.99 -10.19 2.18
CA THR A 19 -22.08 -9.24 1.93
C THR A 19 -22.80 -9.59 0.63
N ASN A 20 -24.02 -9.06 0.44
CA ASN A 20 -24.78 -9.28 -0.80
C ASN A 20 -24.01 -8.80 -2.05
N ALA A 21 -23.28 -7.68 -1.94
CA ALA A 21 -22.49 -7.14 -3.04
C ALA A 21 -21.31 -8.06 -3.40
N GLU A 22 -20.59 -8.58 -2.40
CA GLU A 22 -19.50 -9.52 -2.62
C GLU A 22 -20.00 -10.84 -3.21
N TRP A 23 -21.16 -11.33 -2.75
CA TRP A 23 -21.77 -12.55 -3.28
C TRP A 23 -22.14 -12.43 -4.76
N ALA A 24 -22.72 -11.30 -5.17
CA ALA A 24 -23.05 -11.05 -6.58
C ALA A 24 -21.80 -11.11 -7.49
N ILE A 25 -20.65 -10.64 -7.01
CA ILE A 25 -19.38 -10.73 -7.73
C ILE A 25 -18.92 -12.19 -7.85
N VAL A 26 -19.00 -12.95 -6.75
CA VAL A 26 -18.64 -14.37 -6.72
C VAL A 26 -19.54 -15.17 -7.67
N GLU A 27 -20.85 -14.96 -7.63
CA GLU A 27 -21.83 -15.66 -8.47
C GLU A 27 -21.59 -15.39 -9.96
N ARG A 28 -21.30 -14.13 -10.33
CA ARG A 28 -20.93 -13.78 -11.71
C ARG A 28 -19.67 -14.52 -12.16
N ARG A 29 -18.64 -14.58 -11.31
CA ARG A 29 -17.37 -15.30 -11.63
C ARG A 29 -17.57 -16.82 -11.70
N MET A 30 -18.42 -17.37 -10.84
CA MET A 30 -18.78 -18.79 -10.87
C MET A 30 -19.54 -19.15 -12.14
N THR A 31 -20.48 -18.31 -12.55
CA THR A 31 -21.25 -18.49 -13.79
C THR A 31 -20.33 -18.54 -15.02
N LEU A 32 -19.35 -17.63 -15.09
CA LEU A 32 -18.36 -17.60 -16.18
C LEU A 32 -17.47 -18.85 -16.22
N SER A 33 -17.21 -19.47 -15.08
CA SER A 33 -16.36 -20.67 -14.99
C SER A 33 -17.14 -21.99 -15.04
N GLY A 34 -18.47 -21.97 -14.87
CA GLY A 34 -19.31 -23.17 -14.80
C GLY A 34 -19.01 -24.08 -13.60
N GLN A 35 -18.39 -23.55 -12.55
CA GLN A 35 -17.91 -24.32 -11.41
C GLN A 35 -18.81 -24.15 -10.18
N SER A 36 -18.87 -25.19 -9.34
CA SER A 36 -19.46 -25.07 -8.00
C SER A 36 -18.60 -24.18 -7.09
N PHE A 37 -19.23 -23.54 -6.10
CA PHE A 37 -18.55 -22.63 -5.17
C PHE A 37 -17.31 -23.26 -4.53
N ALA A 38 -17.41 -24.52 -4.09
CA ALA A 38 -16.31 -25.23 -3.47
C ALA A 38 -15.15 -25.56 -4.42
N ARG A 39 -15.40 -25.68 -5.73
CA ARG A 39 -14.35 -25.85 -6.75
C ARG A 39 -13.72 -24.51 -7.08
N HIS A 40 -14.55 -23.52 -7.40
CA HIS A 40 -14.13 -22.16 -7.74
C HIS A 40 -13.29 -21.54 -6.62
N GLY A 41 -13.78 -21.55 -5.38
CA GLY A 41 -13.05 -21.00 -4.23
C GLY A 41 -11.74 -21.72 -3.97
N ARG A 42 -11.68 -23.05 -4.15
CA ARG A 42 -10.44 -23.81 -3.99
C ARG A 42 -9.42 -23.47 -5.07
N GLU A 43 -9.85 -23.38 -6.33
CA GLU A 43 -8.99 -23.02 -7.44
C GLU A 43 -8.47 -21.59 -7.29
N ALA A 44 -9.33 -20.65 -6.88
CA ALA A 44 -8.96 -19.27 -6.60
C ALA A 44 -7.94 -19.16 -5.45
N ILE A 45 -8.08 -19.94 -4.37
CA ILE A 45 -7.16 -19.91 -3.23
C ILE A 45 -5.82 -20.59 -3.55
N LEU A 46 -5.83 -21.70 -4.29
CA LEU A 46 -4.61 -22.47 -4.61
C LEU A 46 -3.81 -21.86 -5.77
N ASN A 47 -4.50 -21.36 -6.80
CA ASN A 47 -3.88 -20.93 -8.05
C ASN A 47 -3.93 -19.41 -8.22
N GLY A 48 -4.69 -18.69 -7.40
CA GLY A 48 -4.72 -17.24 -7.42
C GLY A 48 -3.34 -16.68 -7.10
N GLN A 49 -2.83 -15.77 -7.94
CA GLN A 49 -1.66 -14.99 -7.59
C GLN A 49 -2.03 -14.07 -6.41
N ILE A 50 -1.57 -14.41 -5.21
CA ILE A 50 -1.62 -13.50 -4.07
C ILE A 50 -0.56 -12.43 -4.32
N VAL A 51 -0.99 -11.27 -4.80
CA VAL A 51 -0.13 -10.09 -4.85
C VAL A 51 0.05 -9.58 -3.43
N VAL A 52 1.04 -10.12 -2.73
CA VAL A 52 1.52 -9.52 -1.49
C VAL A 52 2.22 -8.22 -1.88
N LYS A 53 1.49 -7.09 -1.83
CA LYS A 53 2.12 -5.77 -1.85
C LYS A 53 2.93 -5.65 -0.56
N ARG A 54 4.19 -6.10 -0.59
CA ARG A 54 5.17 -5.65 0.39
C ARG A 54 5.39 -4.18 0.07
N ILE A 55 4.73 -3.31 0.79
CA ILE A 55 5.15 -1.90 0.84
C ILE A 55 6.45 -1.95 1.66
N ALA A 56 7.58 -2.21 0.97
CA ALA A 56 8.90 -2.24 1.60
C ALA A 56 9.34 -0.85 2.08
N PHE A 57 8.69 0.18 1.55
CA PHE A 57 8.91 1.57 1.88
C PHE A 57 7.94 2.04 2.98
N ASP A 58 8.46 2.44 4.13
CA ASP A 58 7.66 3.12 5.16
C ASP A 58 7.61 4.63 4.84
N PRO A 59 6.50 5.14 4.26
CA PRO A 59 6.41 6.53 3.84
C PRO A 59 6.37 7.49 5.02
N SER A 60 6.14 7.01 6.25
CA SER A 60 6.01 7.87 7.43
C SER A 60 7.34 8.55 7.77
N LYS A 61 8.48 7.85 7.62
CA LYS A 61 9.81 8.40 7.87
C LYS A 61 10.18 9.49 6.87
N LEU A 62 9.94 9.24 5.57
CA LEU A 62 10.17 10.24 4.53
C LEU A 62 9.25 11.45 4.75
N GLY A 63 7.99 11.23 5.12
CA GLY A 63 7.03 12.29 5.42
C GLY A 63 7.49 13.19 6.57
N ALA A 64 8.05 12.62 7.65
CA ALA A 64 8.55 13.39 8.78
C ALA A 64 9.74 14.30 8.40
N GLU A 65 10.69 13.79 7.61
CA GLU A 65 11.83 14.58 7.12
C GLU A 65 11.38 15.69 6.16
N LEU A 66 10.49 15.38 5.21
CA LEU A 66 9.93 16.39 4.30
C LEU A 66 9.17 17.48 5.06
N ALA A 67 8.40 17.12 6.09
CA ALA A 67 7.69 18.08 6.94
C ALA A 67 8.66 19.01 7.68
N ARG A 68 9.76 18.48 8.21
CA ARG A 68 10.82 19.27 8.86
C ARG A 68 11.41 20.31 7.91
N ILE A 69 11.79 19.90 6.70
CA ILE A 69 12.38 20.82 5.72
C ILE A 69 11.34 21.85 5.24
N GLY A 70 10.10 21.42 4.99
CA GLY A 70 9.00 22.31 4.62
C GLY A 70 8.72 23.38 5.68
N ASN A 71 8.79 23.02 6.96
CA ASN A 71 8.66 23.97 8.07
C ASN A 71 9.78 25.03 8.06
N ASN A 72 11.02 24.61 7.80
CA ASN A 72 12.16 25.53 7.71
C ASN A 72 12.04 26.49 6.51
N ILE A 73 11.60 26.00 5.34
CA ILE A 73 11.31 26.86 4.18
C ILE A 73 10.22 27.88 4.53
N ASN A 74 9.16 27.43 5.23
CA ASN A 74 8.07 28.32 5.64
C ASN A 74 8.54 29.39 6.64
N GLN A 75 9.51 29.09 7.51
CA GLN A 75 10.11 30.08 8.40
C GLN A 75 10.87 31.16 7.62
N VAL A 76 11.70 30.76 6.65
CA VAL A 76 12.40 31.73 5.78
C VAL A 76 11.41 32.59 5.00
N ALA A 77 10.36 31.99 4.45
CA ALA A 77 9.31 32.73 3.75
C ALA A 77 8.60 33.74 4.67
N ARG A 78 8.28 33.36 5.91
CA ARG A 78 7.69 34.28 6.89
C ARG A 78 8.63 35.42 7.25
N MET A 79 9.92 35.15 7.43
CA MET A 79 10.92 36.18 7.72
C MET A 79 10.99 37.20 6.57
N ALA A 80 11.15 36.71 5.33
CA ALA A 80 11.20 37.56 4.15
C ALA A 80 9.90 38.38 3.95
N ASN A 81 8.74 37.78 4.23
CA ASN A 81 7.46 38.49 4.20
C ASN A 81 7.36 39.56 5.29
N THR A 82 7.91 39.29 6.48
CA THR A 82 7.91 40.23 7.62
C THR A 82 8.80 41.43 7.34
N GLU A 83 9.98 41.18 6.76
CA GLU A 83 10.94 42.22 6.37
C GLU A 83 10.56 42.91 5.05
N SER A 84 9.56 42.39 4.33
CA SER A 84 9.19 42.79 2.96
C SER A 84 10.36 42.79 1.98
N VAL A 85 11.39 41.99 2.28
CA VAL A 85 12.64 41.87 1.53
C VAL A 85 13.07 40.41 1.58
N ALA A 86 13.41 39.84 0.43
CA ALA A 86 14.08 38.55 0.35
C ALA A 86 15.56 38.80 0.09
N THR A 87 16.41 38.39 1.04
CA THR A 87 17.86 38.58 0.92
C THR A 87 18.47 37.49 0.02
N ALA A 88 19.69 37.74 -0.45
CA ALA A 88 20.45 36.72 -1.17
C ALA A 88 20.75 35.49 -0.28
N ASP A 89 20.85 35.69 1.03
CA ASP A 89 21.01 34.61 2.02
C ASP A 89 19.75 33.74 2.13
N ASP A 90 18.56 34.35 2.16
CA ASP A 90 17.29 33.61 2.18
C ASP A 90 17.14 32.72 0.95
N VAL A 91 17.47 33.26 -0.23
CA VAL A 91 17.43 32.50 -1.49
C VAL A 91 18.44 31.36 -1.48
N ARG A 92 19.65 31.57 -0.93
CA ARG A 92 20.65 30.50 -0.77
C ARG A 92 20.15 29.41 0.20
N ALA A 93 19.57 29.80 1.32
CA ALA A 93 19.04 28.88 2.32
C ALA A 93 17.90 28.01 1.75
N VAL A 94 16.96 28.62 1.03
CA VAL A 94 15.87 27.89 0.37
C VAL A 94 16.41 26.94 -0.70
N ARG A 95 17.36 27.37 -1.53
CA ARG A 95 17.98 26.49 -2.54
C ARG A 95 18.68 25.28 -1.92
N ALA A 96 19.38 25.47 -0.79
CA ALA A 96 20.00 24.36 -0.07
C ALA A 96 18.96 23.35 0.45
N MET A 97 17.86 23.85 1.03
CA MET A 97 16.75 23.00 1.50
C MET A 97 16.04 22.25 0.37
N VAL A 98 15.87 22.87 -0.80
CA VAL A 98 15.33 22.17 -1.99
C VAL A 98 16.29 21.06 -2.45
N SER A 99 17.59 21.30 -2.42
CA SER A 99 18.59 20.26 -2.72
C SER A 99 18.54 19.10 -1.71
N GLU A 100 18.27 19.38 -0.44
CA GLU A 100 18.09 18.36 0.60
C GLU A 100 16.85 17.49 0.33
N ILE A 101 15.72 18.10 -0.07
CA ILE A 101 14.50 17.38 -0.49
C ILE A 101 14.79 16.47 -1.69
N GLN A 102 15.51 16.97 -2.70
CA GLN A 102 15.87 16.18 -3.87
C GLN A 102 16.70 14.95 -3.48
N GLY A 103 17.71 15.11 -2.62
CA GLY A 103 18.51 14.00 -2.12
C GLY A 103 17.71 12.97 -1.31
N LEU A 104 16.76 13.42 -0.48
CA LEU A 104 15.86 12.53 0.26
C LEU A 104 14.96 11.70 -0.67
N ILE A 105 14.40 12.33 -1.71
CA ILE A 105 13.58 11.64 -2.71
C ILE A 105 14.42 10.63 -3.49
N GLU A 106 15.61 11.00 -3.95
CA GLU A 106 16.51 10.07 -4.66
C GLU A 106 16.89 8.86 -3.81
N LYS A 107 17.16 9.08 -2.52
CA LYS A 107 17.47 7.98 -1.58
C LYS A 107 16.25 7.06 -1.40
N ALA A 108 15.07 7.64 -1.18
CA ALA A 108 13.83 6.89 -1.06
C ALA A 108 13.53 6.06 -2.32
N MET A 109 13.74 6.62 -3.51
CA MET A 109 13.56 5.91 -4.78
C MET A 109 14.52 4.74 -4.99
N LYS A 110 15.71 4.74 -4.35
CA LYS A 110 16.66 3.62 -4.38
C LYS A 110 16.31 2.50 -3.40
N GLU A 111 15.49 2.80 -2.39
CA GLU A 111 15.06 1.86 -1.35
C GLU A 111 13.70 1.18 -1.69
N VAL A 112 13.03 1.64 -2.75
CA VAL A 112 11.79 1.07 -3.32
C VAL A 112 12.12 0.01 -4.38
#